data_AF-A0A7J4S884-F1
#
_entry.id   AF-A0A7J4S884-F1
#
_cell.length_a   1.000
_cell.length_b   1.000
_cell.length_c   1.000
_cell.angle_alpha   90.00
_cell.angle_beta   90.00
_cell.angle_gamma   90.00
#
_symmetry.space_group_name_H-M   'P 1'
#
loop_
_entity.id
_entity.type
_entity.pdbx_description
1 polymer ?
#
loop_
_entity_poly.entity_id
_entity_poly.type
_entity_poly.pdbx_seq_one_letter_code
_entity_poly.pdbx_strand_id
1 'polypeptide(L)'
;MGELIFIGLGLHDERGITLRGLEEARAADVVFAEFYTSALLGTKAAAIESLLGRTVRRLSREQVEGGKDVLDAAKDHRVAFLVAGDPMV
;
A
#
# COMPACT_ATOMS: atom_id res chain seq x y z
N MET A 1 -19.02 1.18 4.96
CA MET A 1 -18.32 0.98 6.25
C MET A 1 -16.85 1.00 5.91
N GLY A 2 -16.11 1.97 6.42
CA GLY A 2 -14.69 2.11 6.08
C GLY A 2 -13.82 1.03 6.72
N GLU A 3 -12.69 0.73 6.08
CA GLU A 3 -11.76 -0.31 6.47
C GLU A 3 -10.33 0.12 6.09
N LEU A 4 -9.34 -0.22 6.92
CA LEU A 4 -7.92 0.01 6.64
C LEU A 4 -7.16 -1.32 6.71
N ILE A 5 -6.50 -1.67 5.61
CA ILE A 5 -5.80 -2.93 5.43
C ILE A 5 -4.31 -2.65 5.19
N PHE A 6 -3.46 -3.16 6.06
CA PHE A 6 -2.01 -3.09 5.91
C PHE A 6 -1.52 -4.29 5.09
N ILE A 7 -0.74 -4.03 4.05
CA ILE A 7 -0.32 -5.06 3.09
C ILE A 7 1.18 -4.95 2.85
N GLY A 8 1.90 -6.03 3.17
CA GLY A 8 3.32 -6.17 2.84
C GLY A 8 3.54 -6.52 1.37
N LEU A 9 4.49 -5.84 0.73
CA LEU A 9 4.91 -6.09 -0.65
C LEU A 9 6.05 -7.12 -0.77
N GLY A 10 6.58 -7.59 0.36
CA GLY A 10 7.74 -8.48 0.35
C GLY A 10 9.06 -7.75 0.10
N LEU A 11 10.09 -8.48 -0.34
CA LEU A 11 11.48 -8.02 -0.20
C LEU A 11 12.11 -7.39 -1.47
N HIS A 12 11.60 -7.68 -2.66
CA HIS A 12 12.33 -7.36 -3.89
C HIS A 12 11.52 -6.63 -4.94
N ASP A 13 10.47 -7.26 -5.47
CA ASP A 13 9.62 -6.74 -6.53
C ASP A 13 8.12 -6.85 -6.19
N GLU A 14 7.26 -6.35 -7.08
CA GLU A 14 5.81 -6.32 -6.85
C GLU A 14 5.18 -7.70 -6.70
N ARG A 15 5.85 -8.78 -7.11
CA ARG A 15 5.36 -10.16 -7.00
C ARG A 15 5.63 -10.79 -5.63
N GLY A 16 6.36 -10.08 -4.75
CA GLY A 16 6.53 -10.48 -3.36
C GLY A 16 5.26 -10.35 -2.52
N ILE A 17 4.27 -9.58 -3.00
CA ILE A 17 2.94 -9.50 -2.40
C ILE A 17 2.28 -10.89 -2.37
N THR A 18 1.61 -11.21 -1.26
CA THR A 18 0.84 -12.45 -1.18
C THR A 18 -0.38 -12.40 -2.10
N LEU A 19 -0.89 -13.57 -2.53
CA LEU A 19 -2.13 -13.64 -3.33
C LEU A 19 -3.29 -12.92 -2.64
N ARG A 20 -3.43 -13.13 -1.32
CA ARG A 20 -4.46 -12.44 -0.52
C ARG A 20 -4.23 -10.93 -0.52
N GLY A 21 -3.00 -10.46 -0.27
CA GLY A 21 -2.68 -9.04 -0.33
C GLY A 21 -3.01 -8.40 -1.68
N LEU A 22 -2.75 -9.11 -2.78
CA LEU A 22 -3.09 -8.66 -4.13
C LEU A 22 -4.61 -8.53 -4.34
N GLU A 23 -5.39 -9.51 -3.87
CA GLU A 23 -6.86 -9.47 -3.94
C GLU A 23 -7.43 -8.30 -3.13
N GLU A 24 -6.96 -8.12 -1.90
CA GLU A 24 -7.36 -7.02 -1.01
C GLU A 24 -7.02 -5.65 -1.63
N ALA A 25 -5.80 -5.48 -2.16
CA ALA A 25 -5.36 -4.24 -2.81
C ALA A 25 -6.14 -3.92 -4.09
N ARG A 26 -6.49 -4.92 -4.90
CA ARG A 26 -7.31 -4.74 -6.11
C ARG A 26 -8.73 -4.30 -5.80
N ALA A 27 -9.27 -4.79 -4.69
CA ALA A 27 -10.65 -4.54 -4.27
C ALA A 27 -10.80 -3.35 -3.31
N ALA A 28 -9.70 -2.65 -3.00
CA ALA A 28 -9.72 -1.39 -2.28
C ALA A 28 -10.21 -0.23 -3.16
N ASP A 29 -10.86 0.75 -2.54
CA ASP A 29 -11.29 2.00 -3.19
C ASP A 29 -10.12 2.98 -3.32
N VAL A 30 -9.23 2.98 -2.31
CA VAL A 30 -8.07 3.87 -2.24
C VAL A 30 -6.84 3.04 -1.89
N VAL A 31 -5.75 3.25 -2.62
CA VAL A 31 -4.47 2.57 -2.37
C VAL A 31 -3.39 3.61 -2.08
N PHE A 32 -2.80 3.50 -0.89
CA PHE A 32 -1.64 4.27 -0.48
C PHE A 32 -0.42 3.35 -0.40
N ALA A 33 0.76 3.93 -0.55
CA ALA A 33 2.01 3.22 -0.29
C ALA A 33 3.04 4.12 0.38
N GLU A 34 3.86 3.53 1.23
CA GLU A 34 5.07 4.16 1.74
C GLU A 34 6.31 3.33 1.39
N PHE A 35 7.43 4.03 1.20
CA PHE A 35 8.74 3.45 0.91
C PHE A 35 9.85 4.19 1.66
N TYR A 36 9.54 4.74 2.84
CA TYR A 36 10.53 5.42 3.70
C TYR A 36 11.09 4.47 4.76
N THR A 37 10.33 3.46 5.17
CA THR A 37 10.79 2.40 6.08
C THR A 37 11.75 1.44 5.37
N SER A 38 11.45 1.12 4.10
CA SER A 38 12.25 0.27 3.23
C SER A 38 11.93 0.56 1.75
N ALA A 39 12.77 0.07 0.85
CA ALA A 39 12.63 0.24 -0.59
C ALA A 39 12.71 -1.11 -1.32
N LEU A 40 11.85 -1.30 -2.32
CA LEU A 40 11.88 -2.45 -3.23
C LEU A 40 12.83 -2.14 -4.40
N LEU A 41 14.02 -2.74 -4.41
CA LEU A 41 15.04 -2.46 -5.42
C LEU A 41 14.72 -3.03 -6.80
N GLY A 42 13.85 -4.05 -6.88
CA GLY A 42 13.50 -4.76 -8.11
C GLY A 42 12.29 -4.19 -8.85
N THR A 43 11.66 -3.13 -8.36
CA THR A 43 10.40 -2.62 -8.93
C THR A 43 10.33 -1.08 -8.98
N LYS A 44 9.27 -0.59 -9.62
CA LYS A 44 8.91 0.83 -9.68
C LYS A 44 7.42 0.97 -9.39
N ALA A 45 7.00 2.16 -8.97
CA ALA A 45 5.58 2.44 -8.69
C ALA A 45 4.66 2.01 -9.84
N ALA A 46 5.03 2.27 -11.10
CA ALA A 46 4.24 1.89 -12.27
C ALA A 46 4.02 0.38 -12.42
N ALA A 47 4.96 -0.47 -11.99
CA ALA A 47 4.81 -1.92 -12.04
C ALA A 47 3.81 -2.40 -10.97
N ILE A 48 3.87 -1.81 -9.78
CA ILE A 48 2.88 -2.04 -8.71
C ILE A 48 1.49 -1.62 -9.20
N GLU A 49 1.34 -0.39 -9.73
CA GLU A 49 0.06 0.09 -10.26
C GLU A 49 -0.51 -0.80 -11.36
N SER A 50 0.35 -1.28 -12.27
CA SER A 50 -0.02 -2.22 -13.34
C SER A 50 -0.49 -3.57 -12.78
N LEU A 51 0.24 -4.13 -11.80
CA LEU A 51 -0.15 -5.38 -11.15
C LEU A 51 -1.49 -5.26 -10.42
N LEU A 52 -1.71 -4.14 -9.73
CA LEU A 52 -2.93 -3.87 -8.98
C LEU A 52 -4.09 -3.42 -9.87
N GLY A 53 -3.83 -2.88 -11.07
CA GLY A 53 -4.85 -2.20 -11.87
C GLY A 53 -5.45 -0.98 -11.16
N ARG A 54 -4.68 -0.36 -10.26
CA ARG A 54 -5.09 0.77 -9.39
C ARG A 54 -3.98 1.80 -9.33
N THR A 55 -4.34 3.08 -9.25
CA THR A 55 -3.40 4.15 -8.92
C THR A 55 -2.96 4.01 -7.47
N VAL A 56 -1.67 4.20 -7.21
CA VAL A 56 -1.08 4.12 -5.87
C VAL A 56 -0.57 5.49 -5.45
N ARG A 57 -1.19 6.07 -4.41
CA ARG A 57 -0.74 7.35 -3.84
C ARG A 57 0.41 7.12 -2.87
N ARG A 58 1.62 7.49 -3.29
CA ARG A 58 2.81 7.46 -2.42
C ARG A 58 2.70 8.55 -1.34
N LEU A 59 2.94 8.16 -0.09
CA LEU A 59 3.00 9.08 1.05
C LEU A 59 4.45 9.29 1.51
N SER A 60 4.73 10.49 2.03
CA SER A 60 5.99 10.80 2.74
C SER A 60 5.95 10.32 4.18
N ARG A 61 7.10 10.34 4.87
CA ARG A 61 7.18 10.04 6.31
C ARG A 61 6.23 10.90 7.12
N GLU A 62 6.23 12.22 6.87
CA GLU A 62 5.40 13.18 7.61
C GLU A 62 3.90 12.90 7.44
N GLN A 63 3.49 12.49 6.24
CA GLN A 63 2.11 12.12 5.97
C GLN A 63 1.70 10.81 6.66
N VAL A 64 2.59 9.82 6.67
CA VAL A 64 2.33 8.52 7.33
C VAL A 64 2.30 8.70 8.84
N GLU A 65 3.31 9.33 9.44
CA GLU A 65 3.37 9.59 10.88
C GLU A 65 2.24 10.51 11.35
N GLY A 66 1.81 11.46 10.52
CA GLY A 66 0.63 12.29 10.78
C GLY A 66 -0.71 11.54 10.66
N GLY A 67 -0.76 10.43 9.94
CA GLY A 67 -1.90 9.50 9.82
C GLY A 67 -3.17 10.03 9.14
N LYS A 68 -3.32 11.36 8.99
CA LYS A 68 -4.55 12.00 8.57
C LYS A 68 -5.03 11.55 7.19
N ASP A 69 -4.14 11.52 6.19
CA ASP A 69 -4.46 11.10 4.82
C ASP A 69 -5.12 9.71 4.77
N VAL A 70 -4.56 8.76 5.52
CA VAL A 70 -5.01 7.36 5.52
C VAL A 70 -6.28 7.20 6.36
N LEU A 71 -6.29 7.77 7.58
CA LEU A 71 -7.41 7.62 8.51
C LEU A 71 -8.67 8.35 8.04
N ASP A 72 -8.54 9.53 7.42
CA ASP A 72 -9.70 10.25 6.88
C ASP A 72 -10.32 9.48 5.71
N ALA A 73 -9.51 8.90 4.82
CA ALA A 73 -10.02 8.05 3.73
C ALA A 73 -10.70 6.78 4.27
N ALA A 74 -10.11 6.13 5.28
CA ALA A 74 -10.61 4.88 5.84
C ALA A 74 -11.90 5.01 6.66
N LYS A 75 -12.45 6.22 6.85
CA LYS A 75 -13.77 6.40 7.50
C LYS A 75 -14.91 5.86 6.64
N ASP A 76 -14.83 6.13 5.33
CA ASP A 76 -15.92 5.86 4.40
C ASP A 76 -15.55 4.86 3.29
N HIS A 77 -14.25 4.56 3.14
CA HIS A 77 -13.72 3.74 2.06
C HIS A 77 -12.92 2.53 2.56
N ARG A 78 -12.78 1.52 1.71
CA ARG A 78 -11.81 0.44 1.92
C ARG A 78 -10.45 0.88 1.42
N VAL A 79 -9.51 1.03 2.35
CA VAL A 79 -8.18 1.58 2.10
C VAL A 79 -7.12 0.47 2.22
N ALA A 80 -6.32 0.31 1.17
CA ALA A 80 -5.11 -0.51 1.21
C ALA A 80 -3.90 0.38 1.46
N PHE A 81 -3.09 0.02 2.46
CA PHE A 81 -1.84 0.69 2.80
C PHE A 81 -0.66 -0.26 2.58
N LEU A 82 0.06 -0.04 1.49
CA LEU A 82 1.16 -0.88 1.04
C LEU A 82 2.49 -0.47 1.69
N VAL A 83 3.23 -1.45 2.19
CA VAL A 83 4.54 -1.27 2.83
C VAL A 83 5.54 -2.22 2.19
N ALA A 84 6.78 -1.76 1.97
CA ALA A 84 7.87 -2.66 1.55
C ALA A 84 8.24 -3.61 2.71
N GLY A 85 8.33 -4.91 2.44
CA GLY A 85 8.53 -5.92 3.48
C GLY A 85 7.22 -6.33 4.14
N ASP A 86 7.19 -6.28 5.47
CA ASP A 86 6.03 -6.54 6.33
C ASP A 86 5.65 -5.26 7.09
N PRO A 87 4.36 -4.89 7.18
CA PRO A 87 3.96 -3.60 7.75
C PRO A 87 4.28 -3.36 9.24
N MET A 88 4.55 -4.41 10.03
CA MET A 88 4.65 -4.30 11.50
C MET A 88 6.00 -4.77 12.05
N VAL A 89 7.03 -4.80 11.19
CA VAL A 89 8.42 -5.19 11.54
C VAL A 89 9.33 -3.98 11.66
#